data_AF-A0A973LF71-F1
#
_entry.id   AF-A0A973LF71-F1
#
_cell.length_a   1.000
_cell.length_b   1.000
_cell.length_c   1.000
_cell.angle_alpha   90.00
_cell.angle_beta   90.00
_cell.angle_gamma   90.00
#
_symmetry.space_group_name_H-M   'P 1'
#
loop_
_entity.id
_entity.type
_entity.pdbx_description
1 polymer ?
#
loop_
_entity_poly.entity_id
_entity_poly.type
_entity_poly.pdbx_seq_one_letter_code
_entity_poly.pdbx_strand_id
1 'polypeptide(L)'
;MPDATISAAPDPSGTAGLADFITQLRLLRAYAGNPSFRTLAKRVGPLLRPPQEVTHSTVSDVFDPARRRLNQELVAAIVQALGVPEERVPLWRAACVRAH
;
A
#
# COMPACT_ATOMS: atom_id res chain seq x y z
N MET A 1 28.84 7.50 -7.34
CA MET A 1 27.69 8.32 -6.91
C MET A 1 26.43 7.50 -7.17
N PRO A 2 25.50 7.34 -6.21
CA PRO A 2 24.32 6.53 -6.43
C PRO A 2 23.36 7.30 -7.35
N ASP A 3 22.95 6.65 -8.43
CA ASP A 3 21.90 7.10 -9.32
C ASP A 3 20.56 6.93 -8.58
N ALA A 4 20.09 8.01 -7.94
CA ALA A 4 18.81 8.06 -7.24
C ALA A 4 17.78 8.82 -8.08
N THR A 5 17.68 8.47 -9.37
CA THR A 5 16.59 8.95 -10.23
C THR A 5 15.38 8.05 -10.02
N ILE A 6 14.77 8.11 -8.83
CA ILE A 6 13.45 7.53 -8.56
C ILE A 6 12.37 8.42 -9.20
N SER A 7 12.46 8.67 -10.50
CA SER A 7 11.42 9.36 -11.25
C SER A 7 10.40 8.34 -11.73
N ALA A 8 9.33 8.12 -10.95
CA ALA A 8 7.95 7.87 -11.40
C ALA A 8 7.06 7.11 -10.40
N ALA A 9 7.63 6.42 -9.39
CA ALA A 9 6.81 5.72 -8.39
C ALA A 9 6.50 6.64 -7.19
N PRO A 10 5.27 6.65 -6.66
CA PRO A 10 4.91 7.45 -5.49
C PRO A 10 5.69 6.99 -4.26
N ASP A 11 6.21 7.97 -3.51
CA ASP A 11 7.05 7.75 -2.33
C ASP A 11 6.26 8.02 -1.04
N PRO A 12 6.17 7.04 -0.12
CA PRO A 12 5.44 7.18 1.13
C PRO A 12 6.26 7.83 2.26
N SER A 13 7.56 8.06 2.05
CA SER A 13 8.50 8.54 3.09
C SER A 13 8.23 9.99 3.56
N GLY A 14 7.56 10.80 2.73
CA GLY A 14 7.24 12.20 3.03
C GLY A 14 5.85 12.44 3.63
N THR A 15 5.07 11.41 3.95
CA THR A 15 3.67 11.58 4.39
C THR A 15 3.59 12.11 5.82
N ALA A 16 2.92 13.24 6.04
CA ALA A 16 2.81 13.87 7.35
C ALA A 16 1.69 13.29 8.25
N GLY A 17 0.94 12.30 7.75
CA GLY A 17 -0.12 11.62 8.49
C GLY A 17 -0.91 10.63 7.64
N LEU A 18 -1.94 10.02 8.25
CA LEU A 18 -2.79 8.99 7.64
C LEU A 18 -3.42 9.43 6.30
N ALA A 19 -3.91 10.68 6.23
CA ALA A 19 -4.55 11.19 5.01
C ALA A 19 -3.56 11.31 3.83
N ASP A 20 -2.34 11.78 4.10
CA ASP A 20 -1.27 11.86 3.10
C ASP A 20 -0.83 10.46 2.66
N PHE A 21 -0.70 9.54 3.61
CA PHE A 21 -0.35 8.15 3.34
C PHE A 21 -1.37 7.48 2.41
N ILE A 22 -2.66 7.66 2.69
CA ILE A 22 -3.74 7.14 1.84
C ILE A 22 -3.72 7.79 0.47
N THR A 23 -3.41 9.08 0.39
CA THR A 23 -3.26 9.79 -0.90
C THR A 23 -2.13 9.17 -1.72
N GLN A 24 -0.96 8.92 -1.13
CA GLN A 24 0.15 8.23 -1.79
C GLN A 24 -0.23 6.81 -2.23
N LEU A 25 -0.97 6.07 -1.42
CA LEU A 25 -1.43 4.72 -1.77
C LEU A 25 -2.43 4.73 -2.95
N ARG A 26 -3.31 5.74 -3.01
CA ARG A 26 -4.22 5.95 -4.15
C ARG A 26 -3.46 6.31 -5.41
N LEU A 27 -2.43 7.16 -5.31
CA LEU A 27 -1.55 7.48 -6.43
C LEU A 27 -0.79 6.23 -6.91
N LEU A 28 -0.31 5.38 -6.00
CA LEU A 28 0.34 4.11 -6.35
C LEU A 28 -0.61 3.20 -7.12
N ARG A 29 -1.85 3.11 -6.67
CA ARG A 29 -2.88 2.34 -7.35
C ARG A 29 -3.13 2.88 -8.76
N ALA A 30 -3.22 4.20 -8.93
CA ALA A 30 -3.39 4.82 -10.24
C ALA A 30 -2.17 4.54 -11.15
N TYR A 31 -0.95 4.67 -10.62
CA TYR A 31 0.30 4.38 -11.32
C TYR A 31 0.37 2.92 -11.78
N ALA A 32 -0.12 1.98 -10.96
CA ALA A 32 -0.19 0.55 -11.28
C ALA A 32 -1.30 0.18 -12.30
N GLY A 33 -1.97 1.15 -12.92
CA GLY A 33 -3.06 0.91 -13.88
C GLY A 33 -4.44 0.78 -13.24
N ASN A 34 -4.62 1.29 -12.02
CA ASN A 34 -5.89 1.34 -11.28
C ASN A 34 -6.64 -0.01 -11.18
N PRO A 35 -5.99 -1.09 -10.68
CA PRO A 35 -6.64 -2.38 -10.54
C PRO A 35 -7.89 -2.29 -9.64
N SER A 36 -8.92 -3.07 -9.95
CA SER A 36 -10.13 -3.11 -9.12
C SER A 36 -9.85 -3.64 -7.71
N PHE A 37 -10.60 -3.21 -6.70
CA PHE A 37 -10.44 -3.71 -5.34
C PHE A 37 -10.68 -5.23 -5.23
N ARG A 38 -11.56 -5.78 -6.07
CA ARG A 38 -11.79 -7.24 -6.16
C ARG A 38 -10.55 -7.96 -6.71
N THR A 39 -9.87 -7.39 -7.70
CA THR A 39 -8.61 -7.95 -8.23
C THR A 39 -7.50 -7.87 -7.18
N LEU A 40 -7.38 -6.74 -6.50
CA LEU A 40 -6.41 -6.57 -5.42
C LEU A 40 -6.66 -7.57 -4.29
N ALA A 41 -7.89 -7.72 -3.82
CA ALA A 41 -8.27 -8.69 -2.80
C ALA A 41 -7.79 -10.11 -3.11
N LYS A 42 -7.96 -10.57 -4.36
CA LYS A 42 -7.48 -11.89 -4.82
C LYS A 42 -5.96 -12.02 -4.82
N ARG A 43 -5.23 -10.93 -5.12
CA ARG A 43 -3.75 -10.90 -5.14
C ARG A 43 -3.16 -10.78 -3.74
N VAL A 44 -3.81 -10.02 -2.86
CA VAL A 44 -3.37 -9.74 -1.50
C VAL A 44 -3.49 -10.97 -0.61
N GLY A 45 -4.57 -11.73 -0.74
CA GLY A 45 -4.82 -12.90 0.12
C GLY A 45 -3.65 -13.89 0.26
N PRO A 46 -3.04 -14.38 -0.85
CA PRO A 46 -1.88 -15.27 -0.78
C PRO A 46 -0.57 -14.60 -0.31
N LEU A 47 -0.48 -13.26 -0.33
CA LEU A 47 0.69 -12.51 0.12
C LEU A 47 0.72 -12.30 1.64
N LEU A 48 -0.41 -12.50 2.31
CA LEU A 48 -0.49 -12.42 3.76
C LEU A 48 0.14 -13.64 4.44
N ARG A 49 0.61 -13.46 5.68
CA ARG A 49 1.17 -14.53 6.51
C ARG A 49 0.43 -14.60 7.85
N PRO A 50 -0.39 -15.64 8.10
CA PRO A 50 -0.73 -16.74 7.19
C PRO A 50 -1.57 -16.27 5.98
N PRO A 51 -1.57 -17.03 4.86
CA PRO A 51 -2.43 -16.76 3.72
C PRO A 51 -3.89 -16.76 4.17
N GLN A 52 -4.62 -15.70 3.86
CA GLN A 52 -6.02 -15.56 4.24
C GLN A 52 -6.82 -14.90 3.13
N GLU A 53 -8.09 -15.22 3.02
CA GLU A 53 -8.96 -14.51 2.08
C GLU A 53 -9.22 -13.09 2.55
N VAL A 54 -8.97 -12.13 1.67
CA VAL A 54 -9.26 -10.72 1.91
C VAL A 54 -10.46 -10.34 1.09
N THR A 55 -11.44 -9.67 1.71
CA THR A 55 -12.59 -9.14 0.98
C THR A 55 -12.23 -7.84 0.28
N HIS A 56 -12.91 -7.54 -0.84
CA HIS A 56 -12.76 -6.25 -1.52
C HIS A 56 -13.09 -5.07 -0.59
N SER A 57 -14.02 -5.24 0.36
CA SER A 57 -14.34 -4.24 1.39
C SER A 57 -13.11 -3.94 2.26
N THR A 58 -12.44 -4.98 2.77
CA THR A 58 -11.22 -4.85 3.56
C THR A 58 -10.10 -4.13 2.79
N VAL A 59 -9.99 -4.39 1.47
CA VAL A 59 -9.05 -3.65 0.63
C VAL A 59 -9.50 -2.19 0.50
N SER A 60 -10.77 -1.91 0.19
CA SER A 60 -11.25 -0.52 0.08
C SER A 60 -11.14 0.26 1.39
N ASP A 61 -11.30 -0.41 2.52
CA ASP A 61 -11.15 0.15 3.86
C ASP A 61 -9.73 0.67 4.12
N VAL A 62 -8.70 0.07 3.53
CA VAL A 62 -7.32 0.56 3.63
C VAL A 62 -7.15 1.91 2.94
N PHE A 63 -7.99 2.22 1.95
CA PHE A 63 -8.00 3.51 1.29
C PHE A 63 -8.96 4.52 1.95
N ASP A 64 -9.54 4.19 3.10
CA ASP A 64 -10.46 5.05 3.85
C ASP A 64 -9.74 5.77 5.02
N PRO A 65 -9.61 7.10 4.98
CA PRO A 65 -8.97 7.88 6.05
C PRO A 65 -9.74 7.91 7.37
N ALA A 66 -11.02 7.51 7.38
CA ALA A 66 -11.81 7.44 8.60
C ALA A 66 -11.46 6.21 9.47
N ARG A 67 -10.75 5.22 8.91
CA ARG A 67 -10.33 4.02 9.64
C ARG A 67 -9.17 4.34 10.57
N ARG A 68 -9.41 4.14 11.87
CA ARG A 68 -8.47 4.46 12.95
C ARG A 68 -7.27 3.52 13.07
N ARG A 69 -7.24 2.35 12.40
CA ARG A 69 -6.14 1.36 12.48
C ARG A 69 -5.90 0.70 11.13
N LEU A 70 -4.81 1.07 10.47
CA LEU A 70 -4.32 0.36 9.28
C LEU A 70 -3.46 -0.83 9.70
N ASN A 71 -3.69 -1.98 9.09
CA ASN A 71 -2.84 -3.15 9.28
C ASN A 71 -1.63 -3.06 8.34
N GLN A 72 -0.43 -2.95 8.91
CA GLN A 72 0.83 -2.80 8.16
C GLN A 72 1.13 -4.01 7.26
N GLU A 73 0.75 -5.22 7.68
CA GLU A 73 0.90 -6.43 6.85
C GLU A 73 -0.05 -6.39 5.65
N LEU A 74 -1.28 -5.90 5.85
CA LEU A 74 -2.25 -5.72 4.77
C LEU A 74 -1.79 -4.66 3.78
N VAL A 75 -1.29 -3.52 4.27
CA VAL A 75 -0.70 -2.47 3.44
C VAL A 75 0.47 -3.02 2.64
N ALA A 76 1.36 -3.78 3.27
CA ALA A 76 2.51 -4.41 2.62
C ALA A 76 2.13 -5.39 1.51
N ALA A 77 1.11 -6.20 1.74
CA ALA A 77 0.58 -7.10 0.72
C ALA A 77 -0.10 -6.34 -0.43
N ILE A 78 -0.80 -5.22 -0.14
CA ILE A 78 -1.40 -4.36 -1.17
C ILE A 78 -0.32 -3.72 -2.05
N VAL A 79 0.74 -3.15 -1.47
CA VAL A 79 1.81 -2.52 -2.26
C VAL A 79 2.55 -3.54 -3.13
N GLN A 80 2.79 -4.75 -2.62
CA GLN A 80 3.34 -5.85 -3.42
C GLN A 80 2.39 -6.25 -4.56
N ALA A 81 1.09 -6.37 -4.29
CA ALA A 81 0.08 -6.67 -5.31
C ALA A 81 -0.08 -5.57 -6.37
N LEU A 82 0.33 -4.34 -6.04
CA LEU A 82 0.40 -3.19 -6.94
C LEU A 82 1.71 -3.15 -7.76
N GLY A 83 2.64 -4.08 -7.53
CA GLY A 83 3.89 -4.18 -8.27
C GLY A 83 5.06 -3.41 -7.63
N VAL A 84 4.93 -3.00 -6.37
CA VAL A 84 6.08 -2.46 -5.61
C VAL A 84 7.05 -3.60 -5.31
N PRO A 85 8.35 -3.45 -5.64
CA PRO A 85 9.33 -4.49 -5.34
C PRO A 85 9.49 -4.69 -3.83
N GLU A 86 9.78 -5.93 -3.42
CA GLU A 86 9.90 -6.31 -2.00
C GLU A 86 10.86 -5.41 -1.21
N GLU A 87 11.91 -4.90 -1.84
CA GLU A 87 12.88 -3.98 -1.24
C GLU A 87 12.27 -2.65 -0.77
N ARG A 88 11.18 -2.18 -1.42
CA ARG A 88 10.49 -0.93 -1.08
C ARG A 88 9.33 -1.15 -0.13
N VAL A 89 8.87 -2.38 0.07
CA VAL A 89 7.77 -2.72 0.99
C VAL A 89 8.04 -2.26 2.44
N PRO A 90 9.26 -2.42 3.00
CA PRO A 90 9.58 -1.89 4.31
C PRO A 90 9.39 -0.38 4.45
N LEU A 91 9.60 0.39 3.37
CA LEU A 91 9.39 1.85 3.38
C LEU A 91 7.91 2.19 3.56
N TRP A 92 7.02 1.48 2.86
CA TRP A 92 5.58 1.62 3.00
C TRP A 92 5.08 1.18 4.38
N ARG A 93 5.64 0.10 4.93
CA ARG A 93 5.36 -0.32 6.32
C ARG A 93 5.76 0.76 7.33
N ALA A 94 6.98 1.28 7.23
CA ALA A 94 7.48 2.32 8.13
C ALA A 94 6.64 3.60 8.04
N ALA A 95 6.26 4.03 6.83
CA ALA A 95 5.37 5.18 6.65
C ALA A 95 3.98 4.94 7.27
N CYS A 96 3.42 3.73 7.11
CA CYS A 96 2.15 3.35 7.75
C CYS A 96 2.23 3.40 9.28
N VAL A 97 3.37 3.01 9.88
CA VAL A 97 3.59 3.11 11.34
C VAL A 97 3.64 4.58 11.78
N ARG A 98 4.34 5.44 11.03
CA ARG A 98 4.52 6.87 11.36
C ARG A 98 3.26 7.69 11.16
N ALA A 99 2.40 7.25 10.23
CA ALA A 99 1.12 7.89 9.94
C ALA A 99 0.03 7.54 10.96
N HIS A 100 0.28 6.57 11.86
CA HIS A 100 -0.61 6.14 12.93
C HIS A 100 -0.20 6.76 14.27
#